data_AF-A0A840MWK9-F1
#
_entry.id   AF-A0A840MWK9-F1
#
_cell.length_a   1.000
_cell.length_b   1.000
_cell.length_c   1.000
_cell.angle_alpha   90.00
_cell.angle_beta   90.00
_cell.angle_gamma   90.00
#
_symmetry.space_group_name_H-M   'P 1'
#
loop_
_entity.id
_entity.type
_entity.pdbx_description
1 polymer ?
#
loop_
_entity_poly.entity_id
_entity_poly.type
_entity_poly.pdbx_seq_one_letter_code
_entity_poly.pdbx_strand_id
1 'polypeptide(L)'
;MRSPPGLFRLSFMLPAGVAVDSGRGLLSENGSTLNVASGLVEILGPSREAVFETAALFLRVIQRAKPSVSIAATLESPLPVRGRDGWRIIVGAPIAFSPTSLDPYFPASFSQ
;
A
#
# COMPACT_ATOMS: atom_id res chain seq x y z
N MET A 1 -1.57 -1.91 -15.12
CA MET A 1 -1.50 -3.34 -14.75
C MET A 1 -2.65 -3.64 -13.79
N ARG A 2 -3.15 -4.89 -13.71
CA ARG A 2 -4.25 -5.32 -12.81
C ARG A 2 -3.68 -6.30 -11.79
N SER A 3 -4.31 -6.45 -10.63
CA SER A 3 -4.00 -7.55 -9.70
C SER A 3 -4.18 -8.93 -10.38
N PRO A 4 -3.28 -9.90 -10.13
CA PRO A 4 -3.49 -11.28 -10.54
C PRO A 4 -4.76 -11.87 -9.87
N PRO A 5 -5.37 -12.91 -10.46
CA PRO A 5 -6.48 -13.61 -9.82
C PRO A 5 -6.10 -14.10 -8.41
N GLY A 6 -6.93 -13.80 -7.42
CA GLY A 6 -6.75 -14.26 -6.04
C GLY A 6 -5.74 -13.48 -5.18
N LEU A 7 -5.10 -12.42 -5.69
CA LEU A 7 -4.14 -11.61 -4.92
C LEU A 7 -4.57 -10.15 -4.77
N PHE A 8 -4.37 -9.60 -3.58
CA PHE A 8 -4.42 -8.16 -3.35
C PHE A 8 -3.18 -7.50 -3.95
N ARG A 9 -3.34 -6.26 -4.43
CA ARG A 9 -2.23 -5.46 -4.92
C ARG A 9 -2.23 -4.08 -4.29
N LEU A 10 -1.18 -3.77 -3.54
CA LEU A 10 -0.90 -2.41 -3.08
C LEU A 10 0.13 -1.78 -4.01
N SER A 11 -0.11 -0.53 -4.43
CA SER A 11 0.84 0.22 -5.24
C SER A 11 0.95 1.67 -4.80
N PHE A 12 2.17 2.23 -4.84
CA PHE A 12 2.44 3.62 -4.51
C PHE A 12 3.77 4.11 -5.09
N MET A 13 3.92 5.42 -5.23
CA MET A 13 5.17 6.05 -5.63
C MET A 13 6.01 6.42 -4.42
N LEU A 14 7.31 6.13 -4.48
CA LEU A 14 8.27 6.62 -3.49
C LEU A 14 8.36 8.15 -3.55
N PRO A 15 8.50 8.82 -2.39
CA PRO A 15 8.78 10.24 -2.34
C PRO A 15 10.08 10.59 -3.08
N ALA A 16 10.10 11.76 -3.74
CA ALA A 16 11.30 12.25 -4.41
C ALA A 16 12.50 12.28 -3.45
N GLY A 17 13.68 11.90 -3.93
CA GLY A 17 14.91 11.85 -3.11
C GLY A 17 15.03 10.65 -2.18
N VAL A 18 14.12 9.67 -2.25
CA VAL A 18 14.33 8.34 -1.66
C VAL A 18 14.91 7.44 -2.76
N ALA A 19 16.17 7.03 -2.59
CA ALA A 19 16.79 6.03 -3.44
C ALA A 19 16.64 4.66 -2.77
N VAL A 20 16.06 3.71 -3.48
CA VAL A 20 15.99 2.30 -3.08
C VAL A 20 16.43 1.50 -4.27
N ASP A 21 17.25 0.47 -4.04
CA ASP A 21 17.68 -0.41 -5.12
C ASP A 21 16.46 -1.03 -5.79
N SER A 22 16.45 -0.96 -7.13
CA SER A 22 15.41 -1.61 -7.91
C SER A 22 15.57 -3.11 -7.75
N GLY A 23 14.53 -3.76 -7.23
CA GLY A 23 14.55 -5.17 -6.89
C GLY A 23 13.22 -5.81 -7.24
N ARG A 24 13.28 -7.00 -7.86
CA ARG A 24 12.10 -7.76 -8.26
C ARG A 24 11.96 -8.99 -7.39
N GLY A 25 10.79 -9.16 -6.77
CA GLY A 25 10.39 -10.44 -6.18
C GLY A 25 10.97 -10.72 -4.80
N LEU A 26 11.14 -9.70 -3.96
CA LEU A 26 11.42 -9.93 -2.54
C LEU A 26 10.18 -10.60 -1.93
N LEU A 27 10.31 -11.88 -1.59
CA LEU A 27 9.29 -12.67 -0.89
C LEU A 27 9.34 -12.33 0.60
N SER A 28 8.20 -11.90 1.10
CA SER A 28 7.94 -11.69 2.52
C SER A 28 7.46 -13.01 3.16
N GLU A 29 7.73 -13.20 4.45
CA GLU A 29 7.34 -14.42 5.18
C GLU A 29 5.83 -14.69 5.17
N ASN A 30 5.03 -13.63 4.99
CA ASN A 30 3.57 -13.70 4.87
C ASN A 30 3.07 -14.05 3.45
N GLY A 31 3.96 -14.51 2.56
CA GLY A 31 3.62 -14.90 1.19
C GLY A 31 3.39 -13.73 0.22
N SER A 32 3.73 -12.50 0.63
CA SER A 32 3.66 -11.33 -0.26
C SER A 32 4.94 -11.19 -1.10
N THR A 33 4.82 -10.67 -2.31
CA THR A 33 5.95 -10.31 -3.17
C THR A 33 6.04 -8.81 -3.34
N LEU A 34 7.22 -8.24 -3.15
CA LEU A 34 7.51 -6.82 -3.35
C LEU A 34 8.35 -6.61 -4.62
N ASN A 35 7.96 -5.60 -5.41
CA ASN A 35 8.64 -5.17 -6.62
C ASN A 35 8.83 -3.65 -6.58
N VAL A 36 10.03 -3.18 -6.88
CA VAL A 36 10.34 -1.75 -6.98
C VAL A 36 10.95 -1.47 -8.35
N ALA A 37 10.29 -0.63 -9.14
CA ALA A 37 10.75 -0.25 -10.47
C ALA A 37 10.50 1.25 -10.69
N SER A 38 11.56 2.00 -11.00
CA SER A 38 11.47 3.44 -11.32
C SER A 38 10.72 4.27 -10.27
N GLY A 39 10.88 3.94 -8.99
CA GLY A 39 10.20 4.62 -7.88
C GLY A 39 8.76 4.17 -7.64
N LEU A 40 8.18 3.32 -8.50
CA LEU A 40 6.91 2.64 -8.24
C LEU A 40 7.17 1.40 -7.41
N VAL A 41 6.43 1.28 -6.30
CA VAL A 41 6.41 0.08 -5.45
C VAL A 41 5.11 -0.65 -5.70
N GLU A 42 5.21 -1.95 -5.99
CA GLU A 42 4.07 -2.86 -6.10
C GLU A 42 4.26 -4.03 -5.15
N ILE A 43 3.24 -4.31 -4.34
CA ILE A 43 3.21 -5.42 -3.40
C ILE A 43 1.99 -6.27 -3.73
N LEU A 44 2.21 -7.56 -3.97
CA LEU A 44 1.16 -8.54 -4.16
C LEU A 44 1.10 -9.45 -2.95
N GLY A 45 -0.08 -9.81 -2.48
CA GLY A 45 -0.22 -10.68 -1.32
C GLY A 45 -1.58 -11.37 -1.23
N PRO A 46 -1.70 -12.41 -0.39
CA PRO A 46 -2.91 -13.21 -0.26
C PRO A 46 -4.05 -12.48 0.45
N SER A 47 -3.76 -11.44 1.24
CA SER A 47 -4.73 -10.62 1.96
C SER A 47 -4.35 -9.14 1.95
N ARG A 48 -5.31 -8.28 2.29
CA ARG A 48 -5.08 -6.84 2.49
C ARG A 48 -4.06 -6.61 3.62
N GLU A 49 -4.18 -7.36 4.70
CA GLU A 49 -3.32 -7.25 5.87
C GLU A 49 -1.88 -7.62 5.49
N ALA A 50 -1.69 -8.70 4.71
CA ALA A 50 -0.37 -9.14 4.27
C ALA A 50 0.36 -8.07 3.43
N VAL A 51 -0.34 -7.41 2.49
CA VAL A 51 0.27 -6.35 1.68
C VAL A 51 0.61 -5.10 2.50
N PHE A 52 -0.19 -4.76 3.52
CA PHE A 52 0.09 -3.64 4.42
C PHE A 52 1.25 -3.92 5.38
N GLU A 53 1.35 -5.13 5.92
CA GLU A 53 2.49 -5.54 6.75
C GLU A 53 3.80 -5.46 5.97
N THR A 54 3.84 -6.02 4.76
CA THR A 54 5.01 -5.94 3.88
C THR A 54 5.35 -4.50 3.52
N ALA A 55 4.35 -3.66 3.26
CA ALA A 55 4.55 -2.23 3.02
C ALA A 55 5.15 -1.52 4.24
N ALA A 56 4.66 -1.83 5.44
CA ALA A 56 5.16 -1.25 6.69
C ALA A 56 6.62 -1.64 6.95
N LEU A 57 6.99 -2.90 6.74
CA LEU A 57 8.37 -3.37 6.87
C LEU A 57 9.30 -2.67 5.88
N PHE A 58 8.89 -2.57 4.61
CA PHE A 58 9.64 -1.87 3.59
C PHE A 58 9.81 -0.37 3.92
N LEU A 59 8.74 0.29 4.33
CA LEU A 59 8.75 1.73 4.63
C LEU A 59 9.50 2.06 5.94
N ARG A 60 9.64 1.13 6.89
CA ARG A 60 10.50 1.32 8.08
C ARG A 60 11.96 1.50 7.71
N VAL A 61 12.44 0.85 6.65
CA VAL A 61 13.79 1.06 6.12
C VAL A 61 13.93 2.49 5.61
N ILE A 62 12.92 2.98 4.90
CA ILE A 62 12.88 4.32 4.30
C ILE A 62 12.71 5.42 5.36
N GLN A 63 11.93 5.17 6.41
CA GLN A 63 11.65 6.12 7.49
C GLN A 63 12.93 6.65 8.13
N ARG A 64 13.99 5.83 8.21
CA ARG A 64 15.29 6.26 8.73
C ARG A 64 15.91 7.39 7.91
N ALA A 65 15.64 7.44 6.61
CA ALA A 65 16.12 8.48 5.70
C ALA A 65 15.18 9.71 5.64
N LYS A 66 13.87 9.50 5.83
CA LYS A 66 12.86 10.58 5.87
C LYS A 66 11.82 10.31 6.97
N PRO A 67 11.87 11.04 8.09
CA PRO A 67 11.12 10.66 9.30
C PRO A 67 9.62 10.96 9.24
N SER A 68 9.15 11.83 8.32
CA SER A 68 7.73 12.15 8.17
C SER A 68 7.35 12.41 6.72
N VAL A 69 6.52 11.54 6.13
CA VAL A 69 5.98 11.74 4.77
C VAL A 69 4.62 11.06 4.60
N SER A 70 3.72 11.70 3.84
CA SER A 70 2.44 11.12 3.42
C SER A 70 2.51 10.66 1.97
N ILE A 71 2.16 9.40 1.72
CA ILE A 71 2.24 8.75 0.41
C ILE A 71 0.83 8.38 -0.03
N ALA A 72 0.47 8.72 -1.27
CA ALA A 72 -0.77 8.24 -1.89
C ALA A 72 -0.54 6.81 -2.40
N ALA A 73 -1.47 5.92 -2.07
CA ALA A 73 -1.44 4.52 -2.45
C ALA A 73 -2.77 4.08 -3.06
N THR A 74 -2.73 2.99 -3.81
CA THR A 74 -3.91 2.31 -4.34
C THR A 74 -3.86 0.86 -3.88
N LEU A 75 -4.96 0.40 -3.29
CA LEU A 75 -5.20 -1.01 -3.02
C LEU A 75 -6.19 -1.56 -4.05
N GLU A 76 -5.83 -2.65 -4.71
CA GLU A 76 -6.72 -3.40 -5.59
C GLU A 76 -7.06 -4.76 -4.97
N SER A 77 -8.35 -5.03 -4.86
CA SER A 77 -8.89 -6.29 -4.34
C SER A 77 -9.00 -7.35 -5.45
N PRO A 78 -8.74 -8.63 -5.15
CA PRO A 78 -8.85 -9.71 -6.12
C PRO A 78 -10.31 -10.04 -6.46
N LEU A 79 -10.50 -10.75 -7.58
CA LEU A 79 -11.80 -11.36 -7.90
C LEU A 79 -12.24 -12.34 -6.80
N PRO A 80 -13.55 -12.43 -6.48
CA PRO A 80 -14.69 -11.79 -7.15
C PRO A 80 -15.01 -10.36 -6.68
N VAL A 81 -14.48 -9.94 -5.54
CA VAL A 81 -14.70 -8.61 -4.96
C VAL A 81 -13.79 -7.60 -5.68
N ARG A 82 -14.15 -7.23 -6.91
CA ARG A 82 -13.43 -6.18 -7.66
C ARG A 82 -13.59 -4.86 -6.94
N GLY A 83 -12.49 -4.37 -6.35
CA GLY A 83 -12.41 -3.06 -5.74
C GLY A 83 -11.07 -2.40 -6.06
N ARG A 84 -11.08 -1.09 -6.25
CA ARG A 84 -9.88 -0.27 -6.33
C ARG A 84 -10.06 0.92 -5.40
N ASP A 85 -9.41 0.86 -4.26
CA ASP A 85 -9.55 1.84 -3.19
C ASP A 85 -8.29 2.71 -3.11
N GLY A 86 -8.50 4.02 -2.98
CA GLY A 86 -7.42 4.93 -2.65
C GLY A 86 -7.07 4.85 -1.16
N TRP A 87 -5.78 4.97 -0.85
CA TRP A 87 -5.24 4.93 0.50
C TRP A 87 -4.19 6.03 0.70
N ARG A 88 -4.03 6.46 1.95
CA ARG A 88 -2.89 7.25 2.41
C ARG A 88 -2.03 6.39 3.34
N ILE A 89 -0.73 6.42 3.09
CA ILE A 89 0.27 5.83 3.96
C ILE A 89 1.01 6.99 4.63
N ILE A 90 0.91 7.08 5.94
CA ILE A 90 1.62 8.07 6.75
C ILE A 90 2.85 7.37 7.29
N VAL A 91 4.02 7.75 6.78
CA VAL A 91 5.31 7.25 7.24
C VAL A 91 5.78 8.15 8.38
N GLY A 92 5.72 7.63 9.60
CA GLY A 92 6.10 8.28 10.85
C GLY A 92 6.25 7.20 11.95
N ALA A 93 6.42 7.59 13.21
CA ALA A 93 6.42 6.65 14.33
C ALA A 93 5.05 6.73 15.04
N PRO A 94 4.05 5.89 14.70
CA PRO A 94 4.05 4.68 13.84
C PRO A 94 3.65 4.92 12.35
N ILE A 95 3.94 3.93 11.48
CA ILE A 95 3.43 3.91 10.09
C ILE A 95 1.94 3.60 10.14
N ALA A 96 1.13 4.46 9.55
CA ALA A 96 -0.32 4.33 9.54
C ALA A 96 -0.87 4.25 8.10
N PHE A 97 -1.97 3.50 7.93
CA PHE A 97 -2.68 3.35 6.66
C PHE A 97 -4.11 3.84 6.87
N SER A 98 -4.57 4.75 6.02
CA SER A 98 -5.96 5.23 6.05
C SER A 98 -6.59 5.16 4.67
N PRO A 99 -7.83 4.66 4.54
CA PRO A 99 -8.56 4.73 3.28
C PRO A 99 -8.86 6.20 2.93
N THR A 100 -8.81 6.55 1.64
CA THR A 100 -9.22 7.89 1.18
C THR A 100 -10.69 7.96 0.80
N SER A 101 -11.33 6.80 0.61
CA SER A 101 -12.76 6.70 0.38
C SER A 101 -13.48 6.72 1.73
N LEU A 102 -14.58 7.47 1.81
CA LEU A 102 -15.52 7.35 2.93
C LEU A 102 -16.10 5.94 2.95
N ASP A 103 -16.31 5.41 4.15
CA ASP A 103 -17.04 4.16 4.34
C ASP A 103 -18.40 4.27 3.61
N PRO A 104 -18.76 3.35 2.69
CA PRO A 104 -20.08 3.37 2.04
C PRO A 104 -21.24 3.24 3.04
N TYR A 105 -20.97 2.81 4.29
CA TYR A 105 -21.93 2.76 5.39
C TYR A 105 -21.83 3.94 6.35
N PHE A 106 -21.04 4.97 6.02
CA PHE A 106 -21.04 6.21 6.80
C PHE A 106 -22.46 6.81 6.77
N PRO A 107 -23.10 7.06 7.91
CA PRO A 107 -24.49 7.50 7.92
C PRO A 107 -24.61 8.86 7.22
N ALA A 108 -25.28 8.88 6.07
CA ALA A 108 -25.68 10.10 5.36
C ALA A 108 -26.91 10.73 6.05
N SER A 109 -26.86 10.92 7.37
CA SER A 109 -27.90 11.64 8.10
C SER A 109 -27.44 13.05 8.38
N PHE A 110 -27.54 13.90 7.36
CA PHE A 110 -27.75 15.33 7.55
C PHE A 110 -29.23 15.60 7.30
N SER A 111 -30.05 15.41 8.33
CA SER A 111 -31.37 16.02 8.38
C SER A 111 -31.20 17.38 9.05
N GLN A 112 -31.38 18.46 8.28
CA GLN A 112 -31.72 19.78 8.83
C GLN A 112 -33.14 19.79 9.39
#